data_AF-A0A1Q7UK35-F1
#
_entry.id   AF-A0A1Q7UK35-F1
#
_cell.length_a   1.000
_cell.length_b   1.000
_cell.length_c   1.000
_cell.angle_alpha   90.00
_cell.angle_beta   90.00
_cell.angle_gamma   90.00
#
_symmetry.space_group_name_H-M   'P 1'
#
loop_
_entity.id
_entity.type
_entity.pdbx_description
1 polymer ?
#
loop_
_entity_poly.entity_id
_entity_poly.type
_entity_poly.pdbx_seq_one_letter_code
_entity_poly.pdbx_strand_id
1 'polypeptide(L)'
;MPLNDIQRTLVATKFEILREVSFGFTEDRLLHLQGADVSRWTHECTAELRREIASAAPPRVDISLLDFPELRCLSLQCRSLPITNP
;
A
#
# COMPACT_ATOMS: atom_id res chain seq x y z
N MET A 1 13.95 -11.12 3.98
CA MET A 1 13.60 -12.18 4.95
C MET A 1 12.10 -12.37 5.00
N PRO A 2 11.55 -13.53 5.38
CA PRO A 2 10.09 -13.66 5.58
C PRO A 2 9.63 -12.74 6.71
N LEU A 3 8.41 -12.20 6.58
CA LEU A 3 7.81 -11.37 7.63
C LEU A 3 7.51 -12.20 8.88
N ASN A 4 7.84 -11.65 10.05
CA ASN A 4 7.36 -12.18 11.32
C ASN A 4 5.88 -11.81 11.54
N ASP A 5 5.24 -12.40 12.54
CA ASP A 5 3.79 -12.22 12.78
C ASP A 5 3.43 -10.76 13.07
N ILE A 6 4.27 -10.03 13.81
CA ILE A 6 4.06 -8.60 14.12
C ILE A 6 4.06 -7.78 12.83
N GLN A 7 5.01 -8.06 11.93
CA GLN A 7 5.09 -7.39 10.64
C GLN A 7 3.92 -7.73 9.73
N ARG A 8 3.47 -8.99 9.70
CA ARG A 8 2.28 -9.39 8.93
C ARG A 8 1.03 -8.68 9.42
N THR A 9 0.80 -8.66 10.74
CA THR A 9 -0.31 -7.93 11.33
C THR A 9 -0.25 -6.45 10.98
N LEU A 10 0.94 -5.83 11.07
CA LEU A 10 1.13 -4.43 10.72
C LEU A 10 0.81 -4.16 9.24
N VAL A 11 1.31 -5.00 8.32
CA VAL A 11 1.00 -4.91 6.88
C VAL A 11 -0.50 -5.02 6.64
N ALA A 12 -1.17 -6.00 7.24
CA ALA A 12 -2.62 -6.18 7.11
C ALA A 12 -3.41 -4.96 7.62
N THR A 13 -3.03 -4.40 8.77
CA THR A 13 -3.65 -3.17 9.27
C THR A 13 -3.44 -1.99 8.33
N LYS A 14 -2.22 -1.79 7.81
CA LYS A 14 -1.93 -0.70 6.86
C LYS A 14 -2.66 -0.88 5.53
N PHE A 15 -2.80 -2.12 5.07
CA PHE A 15 -3.59 -2.47 3.89
C PHE A 15 -5.05 -2.05 4.06
N GLU A 16 -5.68 -2.45 5.18
CA GLU A 16 -7.09 -2.11 5.43
C GLU A 16 -7.31 -0.59 5.52
N ILE A 17 -6.44 0.12 6.24
CA ILE A 17 -6.48 1.58 6.31
C ILE A 17 -6.40 2.17 4.90
N LEU A 18 -5.41 1.75 4.10
CA LEU A 18 -5.24 2.25 2.73
C LEU A 18 -6.48 1.96 1.89
N ARG A 19 -7.04 0.75 1.97
CA ARG A 19 -8.24 0.35 1.23
C ARG A 19 -9.43 1.26 1.56
N GLU A 20 -9.66 1.54 2.84
CA GLU A 20 -10.73 2.41 3.29
C GLU A 20 -10.51 3.86 2.83
N VAL A 21 -9.33 4.43 3.10
CA VAL A 21 -9.10 5.85 2.81
C VAL A 21 -9.00 6.13 1.32
N SER A 22 -8.58 5.16 0.49
CA SER A 22 -8.44 5.31 -0.97
C SER A 22 -9.70 4.95 -1.75
N PHE A 23 -10.85 4.77 -1.08
CA PHE A 23 -12.10 4.32 -1.70
C PHE A 23 -11.91 3.05 -2.53
N GLY A 24 -11.32 2.02 -1.91
CA GLY A 24 -11.03 0.75 -2.58
C GLY A 24 -9.98 0.88 -3.68
N PHE A 25 -8.94 1.69 -3.45
CA PHE A 25 -7.85 1.95 -4.39
C PHE A 25 -8.24 2.66 -5.68
N THR A 26 -9.19 3.59 -5.61
CA THR A 26 -9.57 4.45 -6.73
C THR A 26 -9.00 5.87 -6.62
N GLU A 27 -8.48 6.25 -5.45
CA GLU A 27 -7.90 7.57 -5.20
C GLU A 27 -6.49 7.52 -4.59
N ASP A 28 -5.66 8.49 -4.97
CA ASP A 28 -4.33 8.69 -4.40
C ASP A 28 -4.41 8.95 -2.89
N ARG A 29 -3.52 8.30 -2.13
CA ARG A 29 -3.43 8.47 -0.68
C ARG A 29 -2.01 8.39 -0.16
N LEU A 30 -1.75 9.14 0.91
CA LEU A 30 -0.49 9.11 1.64
C LEU A 30 -0.72 8.42 2.99
N LEU A 31 0.04 7.35 3.24
CA LEU A 31 0.03 6.60 4.49
C LEU A 31 1.27 6.96 5.31
N HIS A 32 1.05 7.56 6.47
CA HIS A 32 2.13 7.89 7.40
C HIS A 32 2.40 6.70 8.34
N LEU A 33 3.68 6.34 8.50
CA LEU A 33 4.15 5.39 9.50
C LEU A 33 4.47 6.18 10.78
N GLN A 34 3.75 5.92 11.86
CA GLN A 34 3.88 6.66 13.11
C GLN A 34 4.28 5.75 14.27
N GLY A 35 4.97 6.34 15.26
CA GLY A 35 5.30 5.66 16.51
C GLY A 35 6.06 4.35 16.31
N ALA A 36 5.53 3.28 16.89
CA ALA A 36 6.14 1.95 16.86
C ALA A 36 6.14 1.30 15.47
N ASP A 37 5.36 1.80 14.51
CA ASP A 37 5.32 1.25 13.15
C ASP A 37 6.66 1.47 12.45
N VAL A 38 7.29 2.63 12.67
CA VAL A 38 8.53 3.04 12.00
C VAL A 38 9.67 2.06 12.26
N SER A 39 9.79 1.57 13.50
CA SER A 39 10.86 0.63 13.86
C SER A 39 10.59 -0.81 13.41
N ARG A 40 9.34 -1.11 13.04
CA ARG A 40 8.88 -2.45 12.63
C ARG A 40 8.69 -2.57 11.12
N TRP A 41 8.53 -1.44 10.44
CA TRP A 41 8.32 -1.37 9.00
C TRP A 41 9.65 -1.57 8.25
N THR A 42 9.78 -2.72 7.59
CA THR A 42 10.96 -3.03 6.77
C THR A 42 10.62 -2.98 5.29
N HIS A 43 11.65 -3.10 4.45
CA HIS A 43 11.47 -3.19 3.00
C HIS A 43 10.53 -4.33 2.60
N GLU A 44 10.60 -5.47 3.31
CA GLU A 44 9.71 -6.60 3.08
C GLU A 44 8.27 -6.30 3.45
N CYS A 45 8.01 -5.43 4.44
CA CYS A 45 6.66 -4.94 4.72
C CYS A 45 6.11 -4.14 3.52
N THR A 46 6.92 -3.25 2.94
CA THR A 46 6.53 -2.50 1.73
C THR A 46 6.28 -3.45 0.55
N ALA A 47 7.12 -4.48 0.37
CA ALA A 47 6.95 -5.44 -0.72
C ALA A 47 5.68 -6.28 -0.58
N GLU A 48 5.36 -6.74 0.63
CA GLU A 48 4.14 -7.51 0.89
C GLU A 48 2.90 -6.63 0.75
N LEU A 49 2.91 -5.41 1.30
CA LEU A 49 1.81 -4.47 1.12
C LEU A 49 1.53 -4.21 -0.37
N ARG A 50 2.58 -4.04 -1.18
CA ARG A 50 2.43 -3.87 -2.63
C ARG A 50 1.77 -5.09 -3.28
N ARG A 51 2.09 -6.31 -2.86
CA ARG A 51 1.48 -7.55 -3.36
C ARG A 51 -0.01 -7.61 -3.00
N GLU A 52 -0.36 -7.33 -1.74
CA GLU A 52 -1.74 -7.32 -1.28
C GLU A 52 -2.59 -6.31 -2.06
N ILE A 53 -2.07 -5.09 -2.24
CA ILE A 53 -2.73 -4.05 -3.03
C ILE A 53 -2.93 -4.48 -4.49
N ALA A 54 -1.90 -5.05 -5.12
CA ALA A 54 -2.01 -5.53 -6.50
C ALA A 54 -3.04 -6.65 -6.66
N SER A 55 -3.18 -7.52 -5.65
CA SER A 55 -4.19 -8.59 -5.62
C SER A 55 -5.62 -8.06 -5.46
N ALA A 56 -5.79 -6.98 -4.70
CA ALA A 56 -7.08 -6.37 -4.39
C ALA A 56 -7.46 -5.18 -5.30
N ALA A 57 -6.60 -4.84 -6.26
CA ALA A 57 -6.79 -3.71 -7.17
C ALA A 57 -8.08 -3.86 -8.01
N PRO A 58 -8.90 -2.80 -8.13
CA PRO A 58 -10.03 -2.82 -9.05
C PRO A 58 -9.56 -3.04 -10.49
N PRO A 59 -10.37 -3.73 -11.33
CA PRO A 59 -10.10 -3.82 -12.75
C PRO A 59 -9.95 -2.42 -13.36
N ARG A 60 -8.96 -2.26 -14.25
CA ARG A 60 -8.69 -0.99 -14.97
C ARG A 60 -8.17 0.15 -14.08
N VAL A 61 -7.62 -0.16 -12.90
CA VAL A 61 -6.81 0.79 -12.13
C VAL A 61 -5.38 0.26 -12.07
N ASP A 62 -4.42 1.05 -12.53
CA ASP A 62 -3.01 0.82 -12.28
C ASP A 62 -2.64 1.43 -10.93
N ILE A 63 -2.07 0.62 -10.04
CA ILE A 63 -1.74 1.04 -8.68
C ILE A 63 -0.24 0.95 -8.47
N SER A 64 0.35 2.06 -8.02
CA SER A 64 1.74 2.14 -7.62
C SER A 64 1.86 2.49 -6.13
N LEU A 65 2.74 1.79 -5.43
CA LEU A 65 3.09 2.10 -4.04
C LEU A 65 4.55 2.59 -3.98
N LEU A 66 4.71 3.88 -3.72
CA LEU A 66 5.99 4.58 -3.58
C LEU A 66 6.38 4.69 -2.11
N ASP A 67 7.65 4.46 -1.82
CA ASP A 67 8.19 4.51 -0.46
C ASP A 67 9.03 5.80 -0.28
N PHE A 68 8.77 6.52 0.81
CA PHE A 68 9.50 7.72 1.22
C PHE A 68 10.08 7.52 2.63
N PRO A 69 11.23 6.82 2.76
CA PRO A 69 11.79 6.45 4.05
C PRO A 69 12.12 7.66 4.95
N GLU A 70 12.64 8.74 4.35
CA GLU A 70 12.99 9.98 5.09
C GLU A 70 11.77 10.65 5.71
N LEU A 71 10.63 10.58 5.02
CA LEU A 71 9.35 11.12 5.48
C LEU A 71 8.53 10.10 6.27
N ARG A 72 8.99 8.84 6.33
CA ARG A 72 8.29 7.71 6.96
C ARG A 72 6.88 7.55 6.38
N CYS A 73 6.76 7.68 5.07
CA CYS A 73 5.48 7.67 4.37
C CYS A 73 5.49 6.70 3.19
N LEU A 74 4.31 6.19 2.85
CA LEU A 74 4.05 5.45 1.62
C LEU A 74 2.98 6.19 0.82
N SER A 75 3.25 6.47 -0.46
CA SER A 75 2.25 7.05 -1.36
C SER A 75 1.66 5.97 -2.24
N LEU A 76 0.34 5.79 -2.10
CA LEU A 76 -0.48 5.07 -3.04
C LEU A 76 -0.86 6.01 -4.18
N GLN A 77 -0.55 5.61 -5.41
CA GLN A 77 -0.97 6.29 -6.63
C GLN A 77 -1.89 5.37 -7.42
N CYS A 78 -3.08 5.86 -7.74
CA CYS A 78 -4.11 5.16 -8.47
C CYS A 78 -4.32 5.86 -9.82
N ARG A 79 -4.09 5.15 -10.92
CA ARG A 79 -4.28 5.66 -12.27
C ARG A 79 -5.35 4.87 -12.99
N SER A 80 -6.43 5.53 -13.38
CA SER A 80 -7.42 4.91 -14.24
C SER A 80 -6.78 4.58 -15.59
N LEU A 81 -6.85 3.30 -15.97
CA LEU A 81 -6.43 2.87 -17.30
C LEU A 81 -7.48 3.31 -18.32
N PRO A 82 -7.06 3.86 -19.48
CA PRO A 82 -8.01 4.27 -20.51
C PRO A 82 -8.81 3.06 -21.00
N ILE A 83 -10.08 3.29 -21.33
CA ILE A 83 -10.92 2.29 -22.00
C ILE A 83 -10.36 2.11 -23.40
N THR A 84 -9.57 1.07 -23.62
CA THR A 84 -9.28 0.58 -24.97
C THR A 84 -10.53 -0.13 -25.46
N ASN A 85 -11.35 0.55 -26.28
CA ASN A 85 -12.33 -0.14 -27.11
C ASN A 85 -11.57 -1.05 -28.09
N PRO A 86 -11.92 -2.34 -28.18
CA PRO A 86 -11.37 -3.23 -29.21
C PRO A 86 -11.82 -2.82 -30.62
#